data_AF-A0A0F5JV95-F1
#
_entry.id   AF-A0A0F5JV95-F1
#
_cell.length_a   1.000
_cell.length_b   1.000
_cell.length_c   1.000
_cell.angle_alpha   90.00
_cell.angle_beta   90.00
_cell.angle_gamma   90.00
#
_symmetry.space_group_name_H-M   'P 1'
#
loop_
_entity.id
_entity.type
_entity.pdbx_description
1 polymer ?
#
loop_
_entity_poly.entity_id
_entity_poly.type
_entity_poly.pdbx_seq_one_letter_code
_entity_poly.pdbx_strand_id
1 'polypeptide(L)'
;MALPVVRKSDEIVDAILLRISDGESLRTICKTRGMPHRVTFLRWVNDDEKLQKLYTDALKWREQIYFDDLIGIADECKDPAKARVMSDNRKWVLARMNPKKYGDKMTQELSGVDGGPMVVELVQFAGAPENAPD
;
A
#
# COMPACT_ATOMS: atom_id res chain seq x y z
N MET A 1 -4.27 33.74 0.06
CA MET A 1 -4.64 33.76 1.49
C MET A 1 -3.81 32.69 2.20
N ALA A 2 -2.89 33.07 3.08
CA ALA A 2 -2.09 32.10 3.82
C ALA A 2 -3.02 31.30 4.75
N LEU A 3 -3.00 29.96 4.65
CA LEU A 3 -3.72 29.12 5.60
C LEU A 3 -3.14 29.37 7.00
N PRO A 4 -3.96 29.56 8.04
CA PRO A 4 -3.48 29.77 9.39
C PRO A 4 -2.56 28.62 9.82
N VAL A 5 -1.45 28.95 10.49
CA VAL A 5 -0.46 27.96 10.93
C VAL A 5 -1.06 27.15 12.08
N VAL A 6 -1.60 25.98 11.77
CA VAL A 6 -2.09 25.02 12.76
C VAL A 6 -0.90 24.42 13.50
N ARG A 7 -0.95 24.43 14.84
CA ARG A 7 0.06 23.80 15.71
C ARG A 7 -0.29 22.33 15.93
N LYS A 8 0.73 21.50 16.18
CA LYS A 8 0.54 20.09 16.55
C LYS A 8 -0.14 20.06 17.92
N SER A 9 -1.25 19.34 18.01
CA SER A 9 -1.90 18.97 19.27
C SER A 9 -2.45 17.55 19.12
N ASP A 10 -2.72 16.89 20.24
CA ASP A 10 -3.23 15.51 20.24
C ASP A 10 -4.61 15.46 19.58
N GLU A 11 -5.47 16.47 19.79
CA GLU A 11 -6.81 16.51 19.18
C GLU A 11 -6.75 16.59 17.66
N ILE A 12 -5.82 17.37 17.09
CA ILE A 12 -5.64 17.47 15.64
C ILE A 12 -5.06 16.17 15.08
N VAL A 13 -4.10 15.59 15.79
CA VAL A 13 -3.48 14.31 15.39
C VAL A 13 -4.53 13.21 15.37
N ASP A 14 -5.28 13.04 16.46
CA ASP A 14 -6.30 12.03 16.61
C ASP A 14 -7.41 12.20 15.58
N ALA A 15 -7.86 13.43 15.33
CA ALA A 15 -8.87 13.71 14.31
C ALA A 15 -8.39 13.33 12.90
N ILE A 16 -7.11 13.55 12.57
CA ILE A 16 -6.54 13.15 11.28
C ILE A 16 -6.44 11.62 11.20
N LEU A 17 -5.89 10.98 12.23
CA LEU A 17 -5.70 9.52 12.26
C LEU A 17 -7.03 8.77 12.16
N LEU A 18 -8.06 9.22 12.89
CA LEU A 18 -9.39 8.65 12.84
C LEU A 18 -9.99 8.72 11.42
N ARG A 19 -9.90 9.88 10.78
CA ARG A 19 -10.40 10.05 9.40
C ARG A 19 -9.61 9.24 8.37
N ILE A 20 -8.30 9.07 8.59
CA ILE A 20 -7.48 8.20 7.74
C ILE A 20 -7.89 6.75 7.91
N SER A 21 -8.07 6.27 9.15
CA SER A 21 -8.52 4.90 9.38
C SER A 21 -9.89 4.64 8.76
N ASP A 22 -10.75 5.65 8.69
CA ASP A 22 -12.08 5.60 8.09
C ASP A 22 -12.09 5.77 6.55
N GLY A 23 -10.97 5.51 5.87
CA GLY A 23 -10.92 5.54 4.40
C GLY A 23 -10.56 6.90 3.77
N GLU A 24 -10.63 7.99 4.52
CA GLU A 24 -10.50 9.33 3.95
C GLU A 24 -9.03 9.65 3.58
N SER A 25 -8.84 10.40 2.49
CA SER A 25 -7.50 10.76 2.05
C SER A 25 -6.92 11.90 2.87
N LEU A 26 -5.63 11.83 3.21
CA LEU A 26 -4.92 12.93 3.86
C LEU A 26 -5.05 14.24 3.08
N ARG A 27 -5.13 14.19 1.74
CA ARG A 27 -5.38 15.36 0.90
C ARG A 27 -6.76 15.97 1.17
N THR A 28 -7.79 15.14 1.32
CA THR A 28 -9.16 15.59 1.63
C THR A 28 -9.22 16.17 3.04
N ILE A 29 -8.65 15.46 4.02
CA ILE A 29 -8.60 15.87 5.42
C ILE A 29 -7.94 17.25 5.56
N CYS A 30 -6.74 17.42 4.99
CA CYS A 30 -5.99 18.68 5.06
C CYS A 30 -6.63 19.87 4.32
N LYS A 31 -7.71 19.66 3.55
CA LYS A 31 -8.49 20.75 2.96
C LYS A 31 -9.60 21.27 3.89
N THR A 32 -9.96 20.52 4.93
CA THR A 32 -10.97 20.94 5.91
C THR A 32 -10.46 22.11 6.75
N ARG A 33 -11.36 23.04 7.11
CA ARG A 33 -11.03 24.17 7.99
C ARG A 33 -10.48 23.66 9.33
N GLY A 34 -9.39 24.26 9.81
CA GLY A 34 -8.75 23.89 11.07
C GLY A 34 -7.73 22.75 10.96
N MET A 35 -7.55 22.16 9.77
CA MET A 35 -6.54 21.11 9.55
C MET A 35 -5.20 21.68 9.09
N PRO A 36 -4.07 21.05 9.46
CA PRO A 36 -2.75 21.44 8.96
C PRO A 36 -2.63 21.13 7.47
N HIS A 37 -1.73 21.84 6.79
CA HIS A 37 -1.34 21.45 5.44
C HIS A 37 -0.69 20.06 5.45
N ARG A 38 -0.89 19.28 4.38
CA ARG A 38 -0.39 17.89 4.25
C ARG A 38 1.10 17.75 4.61
N VAL A 39 1.94 18.65 4.09
CA VAL A 39 3.39 18.63 4.34
C VAL A 39 3.71 18.86 5.82
N THR A 40 2.93 19.70 6.50
CA THR A 40 3.10 19.95 7.93
C THR A 40 2.80 18.70 8.75
N PHE A 41 1.70 18.01 8.47
CA PHE A 41 1.36 16.76 9.15
C PHE A 41 2.40 15.67 8.89
N LEU A 42 2.82 15.47 7.63
CA LEU A 42 3.84 14.47 7.30
C LEU A 42 5.19 14.75 7.97
N ARG A 43 5.55 16.02 8.16
CA ARG A 43 6.73 16.39 8.96
C ARG A 43 6.55 15.97 10.42
N TRP A 44 5.39 16.22 11.03
CA TRP A 44 5.12 15.75 12.40
C TRP A 44 5.22 14.24 12.55
N VAL A 45 4.76 13.48 11.54
CA VAL A 45 4.88 12.01 11.50
C VAL A 45 6.34 11.58 11.40
N ASN A 46 7.14 12.27 10.61
CA ASN A 46 8.57 11.97 10.46
C ASN A 46 9.38 12.25 11.73
N ASP A 47 9.00 13.30 12.47
CA ASP A 47 9.77 13.79 13.62
C ASP A 47 9.36 13.12 14.96
N ASP A 48 8.36 12.24 14.95
CA ASP A 48 7.82 11.59 16.15
C ASP A 48 7.51 10.10 15.90
N GLU A 49 8.34 9.22 16.47
CA GLU A 49 8.21 7.76 16.32
C GLU A 49 6.87 7.21 16.83
N LYS A 50 6.28 7.80 17.88
CA LYS A 50 4.99 7.34 18.39
C LYS A 50 3.90 7.65 17.38
N LEU A 51 3.91 8.87 16.85
CA LEU A 51 2.97 9.28 15.81
C LEU A 51 3.18 8.48 14.51
N GLN A 52 4.42 8.13 14.17
CA GLN A 52 4.70 7.26 13.03
C GLN A 52 4.03 5.89 13.16
N LYS A 53 4.09 5.28 14.34
CA LYS A 53 3.41 4.00 14.62
C LYS A 53 1.90 4.13 14.50
N LEU A 54 1.32 5.15 15.15
CA LEU A 54 -0.13 5.41 15.09
C LEU A 54 -0.61 5.68 13.67
N TYR A 55 0.16 6.45 12.89
CA TYR A 55 -0.12 6.70 11.48
C TYR A 55 -0.08 5.43 10.64
N THR A 56 0.92 4.57 10.87
CA THR A 56 1.02 3.27 10.19
C THR A 56 -0.16 2.37 10.53
N ASP A 57 -0.62 2.36 11.79
CA ASP A 57 -1.78 1.57 12.20
C ASP A 57 -3.08 2.13 11.60
N ALA A 58 -3.24 3.46 11.53
CA ALA A 58 -4.37 4.08 10.82
C ALA A 58 -4.41 3.66 9.34
N LEU A 59 -3.26 3.54 8.67
CA LEU A 59 -3.19 3.03 7.29
C LEU A 59 -3.59 1.55 7.19
N LYS A 60 -3.31 0.71 8.20
CA LYS A 60 -3.79 -0.68 8.24
C LYS A 60 -5.29 -0.78 8.43
N TRP A 61 -5.89 0.11 9.21
CA TRP A 61 -7.35 0.17 9.34
C TRP A 61 -8.02 0.65 8.06
N ARG A 62 -7.42 1.65 7.41
CA ARG A 62 -7.86 2.16 6.11
C ARG A 62 -7.91 1.07 5.04
N GLU A 63 -6.97 0.14 5.09
CA GLU A 63 -6.97 -1.06 4.25
C GLU A 63 -8.27 -1.86 4.42
N GLN A 64 -8.72 -2.10 5.65
CA GLN A 64 -9.96 -2.84 5.89
C GLN A 64 -11.18 -2.05 5.39
N ILE A 65 -11.23 -0.74 5.65
CA ILE A 65 -12.32 0.11 5.15
C ILE A 65 -12.38 0.11 3.62
N TYR A 66 -11.23 0.16 2.94
CA TYR A 66 -11.20 0.06 1.48
C TYR A 66 -11.65 -1.29 0.94
N PHE A 67 -11.45 -2.36 1.71
CA PHE A 67 -11.97 -3.66 1.37
C PHE A 67 -13.50 -3.72 1.55
N ASP A 68 -14.02 -3.26 2.69
CA ASP A 68 -15.46 -3.24 2.97
C ASP A 68 -16.22 -2.32 2.00
N ASP A 69 -15.65 -1.15 1.68
CA ASP A 69 -16.18 -0.21 0.69
C ASP A 69 -16.42 -0.86 -0.69
N LEU A 70 -15.63 -1.86 -1.09
CA LEU A 70 -15.80 -2.50 -2.40
C LEU A 70 -17.16 -3.18 -2.52
N ILE A 71 -17.65 -3.79 -1.43
CA ILE A 71 -18.96 -4.42 -1.37
C ILE A 71 -20.04 -3.34 -1.46
N GLY A 72 -19.93 -2.29 -0.65
CA GLY A 72 -20.88 -1.16 -0.69
C GLY A 72 -20.93 -0.47 -2.06
N ILE A 73 -19.79 -0.30 -2.74
CA ILE A 73 -19.76 0.25 -4.10
C ILE A 73 -20.50 -0.66 -5.09
N ALA A 74 -20.31 -1.97 -5.00
CA ALA A 74 -20.97 -2.91 -5.89
C ALA A 74 -22.50 -2.95 -5.68
N ASP A 75 -22.94 -2.88 -4.42
CA ASP A 75 -24.36 -3.02 -4.06
C ASP A 75 -25.14 -1.71 -4.21
N GLU A 76 -24.52 -0.56 -3.92
CA GLU A 76 -25.24 0.72 -3.79
C GLU A 76 -25.02 1.68 -4.98
N CYS A 77 -23.92 1.53 -5.73
CA CYS A 77 -23.60 2.48 -6.80
C CYS A 77 -24.48 2.24 -8.04
N LYS A 78 -25.44 3.14 -8.26
CA LYS A 78 -26.39 3.08 -9.40
C LYS A 78 -25.76 3.25 -10.78
N ASP A 79 -24.55 3.81 -10.87
CA ASP A 79 -23.83 4.00 -12.12
C ASP A 79 -22.73 2.92 -12.24
N PRO A 80 -22.91 1.91 -13.10
CA PRO A 80 -21.95 0.81 -13.22
C PRO A 80 -20.56 1.26 -13.69
N ALA A 81 -20.46 2.32 -14.50
CA ALA A 81 -19.17 2.83 -14.97
C ALA A 81 -18.41 3.48 -13.81
N LYS A 82 -19.12 4.28 -13.00
CA LYS A 82 -18.56 4.86 -11.78
C LYS A 82 -18.17 3.79 -10.76
N ALA A 83 -19.03 2.79 -10.55
CA ALA A 83 -18.78 1.68 -9.64
C ALA A 83 -17.49 0.94 -10.04
N ARG A 84 -17.34 0.62 -11.33
CA ARG A 84 -16.13 -0.02 -11.86
C ARG A 84 -14.87 0.81 -11.58
N VAL A 85 -14.86 2.11 -11.91
CA VAL A 85 -13.69 2.98 -11.69
C VAL A 85 -13.34 3.07 -10.20
N MET A 86 -14.34 3.18 -9.32
CA MET A 86 -14.10 3.23 -7.88
C MET A 86 -13.52 1.92 -7.35
N SER A 87 -14.06 0.78 -7.79
CA SER A 87 -13.60 -0.55 -7.38
C SER A 87 -12.21 -0.86 -7.91
N ASP A 88 -11.90 -0.52 -9.16
CA ASP A 88 -10.59 -0.75 -9.75
C ASP A 88 -9.50 0.06 -9.06
N ASN A 89 -9.77 1.34 -8.75
CA ASN A 89 -8.84 2.17 -7.98
C ASN A 89 -8.61 1.60 -6.57
N ARG A 90 -9.66 1.15 -5.86
CA ARG A 90 -9.52 0.55 -4.53
C ARG A 90 -8.72 -0.74 -4.56
N LYS A 91 -9.01 -1.66 -5.49
CA LYS A 91 -8.23 -2.90 -5.69
C LYS A 91 -6.74 -2.59 -5.95
N TRP A 92 -6.46 -1.63 -6.83
CA TRP A 92 -5.10 -1.22 -7.16
C TRP A 92 -4.33 -0.65 -5.96
N VAL A 93 -5.01 0.15 -5.13
CA VAL A 93 -4.44 0.70 -3.90
C VAL A 93 -4.23 -0.41 -2.86
N LEU A 94 -5.20 -1.29 -2.63
CA LEU A 94 -5.11 -2.42 -1.70
C LEU A 94 -3.92 -3.33 -2.03
N ALA A 95 -3.73 -3.67 -3.31
CA ALA A 95 -2.60 -4.47 -3.78
C ALA A 95 -1.23 -3.80 -3.51
N ARG A 96 -1.18 -2.47 -3.37
CA ARG A 96 0.05 -1.72 -3.02
C ARG A 96 0.22 -1.51 -1.52
N MET A 97 -0.89 -1.34 -0.79
CA MET A 97 -0.86 -1.19 0.67
C MET A 97 -0.47 -2.51 1.34
N ASN A 98 -0.98 -3.63 0.84
CA ASN A 98 -0.69 -4.96 1.38
C ASN A 98 -0.56 -5.99 0.24
N PRO A 99 0.58 -6.00 -0.48
CA PRO A 99 0.80 -6.90 -1.62
C PRO A 99 0.74 -8.39 -1.24
N LYS A 100 1.07 -8.71 0.01
CA LYS A 100 0.98 -10.10 0.50
C LYS A 100 -0.48 -10.56 0.54
N LYS A 101 -1.41 -9.72 1.02
CA LYS A 101 -2.83 -10.06 1.18
C LYS A 101 -3.65 -9.86 -0.11
N TYR A 102 -3.43 -8.77 -0.84
CA TYR A 102 -4.28 -8.39 -1.98
C TYR A 102 -3.56 -8.31 -3.32
N GLY A 103 -2.25 -8.56 -3.36
CA GLY A 103 -1.55 -8.68 -4.64
C GLY A 103 -2.00 -9.93 -5.38
N ASP A 104 -2.08 -9.83 -6.71
CA ASP A 104 -2.45 -10.95 -7.58
C ASP A 104 -1.57 -12.17 -7.28
N LYS A 105 -2.22 -13.31 -7.08
CA LYS A 105 -1.55 -14.60 -6.83
C LYS A 105 -1.64 -15.44 -8.09
N MET A 106 -0.49 -15.94 -8.53
CA MET A 106 -0.40 -16.88 -9.62
C MET A 106 0.32 -18.12 -9.12
N THR A 107 -0.34 -19.27 -9.23
CA THR A 107 0.29 -20.58 -9.06
C THR A 107 0.71 -21.05 -10.44
N GLN A 108 2.01 -21.34 -10.63
CA GLN A 108 2.52 -21.90 -11.88
C GLN A 108 2.90 -23.36 -11.66
N GLU A 109 2.35 -24.23 -12.51
CA GLU A 109 2.83 -25.59 -12.65
C GLU A 109 3.93 -25.60 -13.71
N LEU A 110 5.16 -25.93 -13.30
CA LEU A 110 6.32 -25.96 -14.18
C LEU A 110 6.55 -27.41 -14.65
N SER A 111 6.57 -27.61 -15.96
CA SER A 111 6.89 -28.90 -16.59
C SER A 111 7.96 -28.73 -17.66
N GLY A 112 8.67 -29.82 -17.95
CA GLY A 112 9.64 -29.90 -19.04
C GLY A 112 8.97 -30.02 -20.41
N VAL A 113 9.79 -30.25 -21.44
CA VAL A 113 9.32 -30.47 -22.82
C VAL A 113 8.24 -31.55 -22.85
N ASP A 114 7.15 -31.26 -23.56
CA ASP A 114 5.97 -32.13 -23.70
C ASP A 114 5.33 -32.57 -22.37
N GLY A 115 5.43 -31.74 -21.31
CA GLY A 115 4.87 -32.04 -19.99
C GLY A 115 5.70 -33.02 -19.17
N GLY A 116 6.91 -33.36 -19.64
CA GLY A 116 7.85 -34.23 -18.93
C GLY A 116 8.47 -33.59 -17.69
N PRO A 117 9.39 -34.28 -17.00
CA PRO A 117 10.12 -33.71 -15.88
C PRO A 117 10.98 -32.52 -16.34
N MET A 118 11.13 -31.50 -15.49
CA MET A 118 12.12 -30.46 -15.74
C MET A 118 13.54 -31.06 -15.71
N VAL A 119 14.28 -30.87 -16.81
CA VAL A 119 15.66 -31.33 -16.93
C VAL A 119 16.58 -30.17 -16.54
N VAL A 120 17.46 -30.41 -15.57
CA VAL A 120 18.51 -29.47 -15.17
C VAL A 120 19.86 -30.04 -15.62
N GLU A 121 20.54 -29.32 -16.52
CA GLU A 121 21.90 -29.65 -16.94
C GLU A 121 22.91 -28.82 -16.13
N LEU A 122 23.80 -29.48 -15.39
CA LEU A 122 24.87 -28.85 -14.63
C LEU A 122 26.13 -28.78 -15.49
N VAL A 123 26.51 -27.58 -15.93
CA VAL A 123 27.76 -27.37 -16.69
C VAL A 123 28.84 -26.84 -15.76
N GLN A 124 29.90 -27.62 -15.57
CA GLN A 124 31.09 -27.21 -14.84
C GLN A 124 32.12 -26.68 -15.84
N PHE A 125 32.46 -25.40 -15.73
CA PHE A 125 33.64 -24.84 -16.41
C PHE A 125 34.86 -25.10 -15.53
N ALA A 126 35.90 -25.73 -16.09
CA ALA A 126 37.11 -26.08 -15.35
C ALA A 126 37.78 -24.83 -14.73
N GLY A 127 38.18 -24.95 -13.46
CA GLY A 127 39.12 -24.03 -12.81
C GLY A 127 40.48 -24.06 -13.51
N ALA A 128 41.26 -22.98 -13.33
CA ALA A 128 42.58 -22.80 -13.92
C ALA A 128 43.48 -24.06 -13.75
N PRO A 129 44.35 -24.38 -14.72
CA PRO A 129 45.17 -25.59 -14.66
C PRO A 129 46.01 -25.61 -13.38
N GLU A 130 45.79 -26.64 -12.56
CA GLU A 130 46.62 -27.00 -11.42
C GLU A 130 47.87 -27.71 -11.96
N ASN A 131 49.05 -27.20 -11.58
CA ASN A 131 50.41 -27.71 -11.83
C ASN A 131 51.12 -27.24 -13.12
N ALA A 132 51.77 -26.08 -13.05
CA ALA A 132 53.05 -25.88 -13.72
C ALA A 132 54.16 -26.44 -12.79
N PRO A 133 55.03 -27.36 -13.24
CA PRO A 133 56.15 -27.84 -12.43
C PRO A 133 57.19 -26.71 -12.22
N ASP A 134 57.86 -26.77 -11.06
CA ASP A 134 58.83 -25.80 -10.52
C ASP A 134 59.80 -25.14 -11.53
#